data_AF-F2NKX3-F1
#
_entry.id   AF-F2NKX3-F1
#
_cell.length_a   1.000
_cell.length_b   1.000
_cell.length_c   1.000
_cell.angle_alpha   90.00
_cell.angle_beta   90.00
_cell.angle_gamma   90.00
#
_symmetry.space_group_name_H-M   'P 1'
#
loop_
_entity.id
_entity.type
_entity.pdbx_description
1 polymer ?
#
loop_
_entity_poly.entity_id
_entity_poly.type
_entity_poly.pdbx_seq_one_letter_code
_entity_poly.pdbx_strand_id
1 'polypeptide(L)'
;MRRSTYLGAALAYMALIYWVSDRPGSAVGIPAPWDKLAHALAYAGLGWLLGRGTGRAGWAWGIAAAYGVLDELHQARVPGREADLWDGVADALGAGLGVWWARPRRG
;
A
#
# COMPACT_ATOMS: atom_id res chain seq x y z
N MET A 1 -5.06 21.63 -2.86
CA MET A 1 -4.74 20.67 -3.94
C MET A 1 -6.01 20.02 -4.44
N ARG A 2 -6.14 19.83 -5.75
CA ARG A 2 -7.31 19.16 -6.37
C ARG A 2 -7.26 17.66 -6.07
N ARG A 3 -8.43 17.02 -5.97
CA ARG A 3 -8.55 15.57 -5.75
C ARG A 3 -7.80 14.75 -6.81
N SER A 4 -7.85 15.18 -8.08
CA SER A 4 -7.15 14.55 -9.21
C SER A 4 -5.64 14.47 -9.02
N THR A 5 -5.01 15.46 -8.39
CA THR A 5 -3.56 15.44 -8.10
C THR A 5 -3.19 14.28 -7.18
N TYR A 6 -4.00 14.02 -6.14
CA TYR A 6 -3.75 12.88 -5.24
C TYR A 6 -4.00 11.53 -5.91
N LEU A 7 -4.97 11.44 -6.83
CA LEU A 7 -5.19 10.22 -7.60
C LEU A 7 -4.04 9.95 -8.57
N GLY A 8 -3.52 10.97 -9.26
CA GLY A 8 -2.32 10.84 -10.07
C GLY A 8 -1.11 10.41 -9.24
N ALA A 9 -0.93 11.00 -8.04
CA ALA A 9 0.11 10.59 -7.11
C ALA A 9 -0.08 9.15 -6.60
N ALA A 10 -1.32 8.73 -6.31
CA ALA A 10 -1.63 7.37 -5.90
C ALA A 10 -1.26 6.36 -7.00
N LEU A 11 -1.56 6.64 -8.27
CA LEU A 11 -1.19 5.79 -9.39
C LEU A 11 0.34 5.67 -9.54
N ALA A 12 1.06 6.80 -9.44
CA ALA A 12 2.52 6.78 -9.45
C ALA A 12 3.10 5.99 -8.27
N TYR A 13 2.47 6.09 -7.10
CA TYR A 13 2.86 5.37 -5.90
C TYR A 13 2.58 3.87 -5.99
N MET A 14 1.47 3.46 -6.59
CA MET A 14 1.19 2.06 -6.92
C MET A 14 2.27 1.50 -7.85
N ALA A 15 2.62 2.23 -8.91
CA ALA A 15 3.71 1.83 -9.81
C ALA A 15 5.06 1.71 -9.08
N LEU A 16 5.34 2.60 -8.12
CA LEU A 16 6.53 2.50 -7.28
C LEU A 16 6.51 1.24 -6.40
N ILE A 17 5.40 0.95 -5.72
CA ILE A 17 5.23 -0.28 -4.92
C ILE A 17 5.50 -1.51 -5.81
N TYR A 18 4.82 -1.61 -6.95
CA TYR A 18 4.99 -2.73 -7.88
C TYR A 18 6.47 -2.91 -8.29
N TRP A 19 7.15 -1.80 -8.64
CA TRP A 19 8.54 -1.85 -9.06
C TRP A 19 9.50 -2.34 -7.96
N VAL A 20 9.19 -2.06 -6.69
CA VAL A 20 9.93 -2.60 -5.53
C VAL A 20 9.57 -4.06 -5.28
N SER A 21 8.28 -4.42 -5.38
CA SER A 21 7.76 -5.77 -5.17
C SER A 21 8.26 -6.77 -6.22
N ASP A 22 8.48 -6.32 -7.46
CA ASP A 22 9.04 -7.12 -8.56
C ASP A 22 10.54 -7.45 -8.37
N ARG A 23 11.20 -6.87 -7.35
CA ARG A 23 12.60 -7.18 -7.06
C ARG A 23 12.73 -8.51 -6.31
N PRO A 24 13.72 -9.36 -6.69
CA PRO A 24 14.04 -10.57 -5.95
C PRO A 24 14.24 -10.29 -4.46
N GLY A 25 13.83 -11.21 -3.57
CA GLY A 25 13.90 -10.97 -2.12
C GLY A 25 15.31 -10.65 -1.62
N SER A 26 16.33 -11.22 -2.26
CA SER A 26 17.75 -10.93 -1.99
C SER A 26 18.18 -9.48 -2.28
N ALA A 27 17.44 -8.75 -3.12
CA ALA A 27 17.72 -7.36 -3.48
C ALA A 27 17.05 -6.34 -2.55
N VAL A 28 15.97 -6.73 -1.86
CA VAL A 28 15.26 -5.84 -0.93
C VAL A 28 15.81 -5.98 0.49
N GLY A 29 16.06 -7.21 0.93
CA GLY A 29 16.84 -7.49 2.15
C GLY A 29 16.25 -6.96 3.46
N ILE A 30 14.93 -6.78 3.55
CA ILE A 30 14.26 -6.39 4.79
C ILE A 30 13.94 -7.66 5.60
N PRO A 31 14.54 -7.87 6.78
CA PRO A 31 14.28 -9.07 7.58
C PRO A 31 12.99 -8.94 8.38
N ALA A 32 12.39 -10.09 8.72
CA ALA A 32 11.28 -10.13 9.66
C ALA A 32 11.69 -9.61 11.06
N PRO A 33 10.81 -8.91 11.80
CA PRO A 33 9.43 -8.52 11.44
C PRO A 33 9.33 -7.15 10.73
N TRP A 34 10.45 -6.57 10.30
CA TRP A 34 10.49 -5.23 9.71
C TRP A 34 9.90 -5.18 8.30
N ASP A 35 9.80 -6.32 7.63
CA ASP A 35 9.04 -6.54 6.39
C ASP A 35 7.58 -6.10 6.55
N LYS A 36 6.90 -6.56 7.61
CA LYS A 36 5.50 -6.22 7.91
C LYS A 36 5.33 -4.75 8.22
N LEU A 37 6.31 -4.14 8.90
CA LEU A 37 6.28 -2.70 9.12
C LEU A 37 6.47 -1.93 7.80
N ALA A 38 7.34 -2.39 6.90
CA ALA A 38 7.52 -1.78 5.59
C ALA A 38 6.24 -1.84 4.75
N HIS A 39 5.56 -3.00 4.73
CA HIS A 39 4.24 -3.20 4.13
C HIS A 39 3.20 -2.23 4.70
N ALA A 40 3.04 -2.20 6.03
CA ALA A 40 2.11 -1.29 6.69
C ALA A 40 2.40 0.20 6.38
N LEU A 41 3.66 0.62 6.35
CA LEU A 41 4.03 2.01 6.04
C LEU A 41 3.79 2.36 4.56
N ALA A 42 4.15 1.46 3.64
CA ALA A 42 3.89 1.63 2.21
C ALA A 42 2.39 1.79 1.96
N TYR A 43 1.58 0.89 2.49
CA TYR A 43 0.13 0.97 2.28
C TYR A 43 -0.54 2.08 3.08
N ALA A 44 0.03 2.54 4.19
CA ALA A 44 -0.41 3.79 4.84
C ALA A 44 -0.21 5.01 3.93
N GLY A 45 0.92 5.09 3.22
CA GLY A 45 1.14 6.10 2.19
C GLY A 45 0.09 6.04 1.07
N LEU A 46 -0.16 4.84 0.53
CA LEU A 46 -1.16 4.62 -0.52
C LEU A 46 -2.58 4.97 -0.04
N GLY A 47 -2.96 4.48 1.14
CA GLY A 47 -4.25 4.74 1.76
C GLY A 47 -4.48 6.23 2.03
N TRP A 48 -3.43 6.96 2.43
CA TRP A 48 -3.52 8.41 2.60
C TRP A 48 -3.77 9.12 1.26
N LEU A 49 -3.02 8.80 0.22
CA LEU A 49 -3.19 9.39 -1.12
C LEU A 49 -4.59 9.10 -1.69
N LEU A 50 -5.04 7.85 -1.63
CA LEU A 50 -6.37 7.44 -2.07
C LEU A 50 -7.47 8.07 -1.22
N GLY A 51 -7.26 8.22 0.10
CA GLY A 51 -8.19 8.89 0.99
C GLY A 51 -8.40 10.35 0.61
N ARG A 52 -7.31 11.08 0.31
CA ARG A 52 -7.35 12.47 -0.15
C ARG A 52 -7.91 12.61 -1.57
N GLY A 53 -7.61 11.66 -2.46
CA GLY A 53 -8.04 11.67 -3.85
C GLY A 53 -9.50 11.29 -4.07
N THR A 54 -9.95 10.20 -3.45
CA THR A 54 -11.34 9.73 -3.58
C THR A 54 -12.30 10.53 -2.71
N GLY A 55 -11.85 10.98 -1.53
CA GLY A 55 -12.70 11.58 -0.50
C GLY A 55 -13.71 10.58 0.11
N ARG A 56 -13.59 9.28 -0.18
CA ARG A 56 -14.51 8.23 0.30
C ARG A 56 -13.69 7.12 0.96
N ALA A 57 -13.67 7.11 2.29
CA ALA A 57 -12.81 6.24 3.08
C ALA A 57 -12.93 4.75 2.71
N GLY A 58 -14.16 4.23 2.56
CA GLY A 58 -14.38 2.82 2.19
C GLY A 58 -13.81 2.45 0.82
N TRP A 59 -13.95 3.34 -0.18
CA TRP A 59 -13.37 3.12 -1.52
C TRP A 59 -11.85 3.20 -1.49
N ALA A 60 -11.29 4.20 -0.80
CA ALA A 60 -9.84 4.35 -0.69
C ALA A 60 -9.19 3.12 -0.05
N TRP A 61 -9.77 2.65 1.06
CA TRP A 61 -9.29 1.45 1.76
C TRP A 61 -9.47 0.19 0.90
N GLY A 62 -10.66 0.00 0.32
CA GLY A 62 -10.93 -1.18 -0.51
C GLY A 62 -10.02 -1.29 -1.72
N ILE A 63 -9.71 -0.17 -2.39
CA ILE A 63 -8.74 -0.13 -3.50
C ILE A 63 -7.33 -0.49 -3.00
N ALA A 64 -6.87 0.10 -1.91
CA ALA A 64 -5.55 -0.18 -1.37
C ALA A 64 -5.42 -1.65 -0.91
N ALA A 65 -6.41 -2.18 -0.21
CA ALA A 65 -6.41 -3.57 0.25
C ALA A 65 -6.48 -4.57 -0.91
N ALA A 66 -7.31 -4.31 -1.93
CA ALA A 66 -7.35 -5.13 -3.13
C ALA A 66 -6.01 -5.10 -3.88
N TYR A 67 -5.36 -3.93 -3.92
CA TYR A 67 -4.03 -3.80 -4.50
C TYR A 67 -2.96 -4.60 -3.73
N GLY A 68 -2.99 -4.59 -2.39
CA GLY A 68 -2.13 -5.42 -1.53
C GLY A 68 -2.25 -6.90 -1.83
N VAL A 69 -3.48 -7.41 -1.94
CA VAL A 69 -3.71 -8.80 -2.33
C VAL A 69 -3.14 -9.10 -3.71
N LEU A 70 -3.29 -8.20 -4.68
CA LEU A 70 -2.71 -8.38 -6.02
C LEU A 70 -1.17 -8.32 -5.99
N ASP A 71 -0.59 -7.50 -5.14
CA ASP A 71 0.86 -7.39 -4.97
C ASP A 71 1.45 -8.67 -4.36
N GLU A 72 0.85 -9.23 -3.32
CA GLU A 72 1.25 -10.52 -2.74
C GLU A 72 1.15 -11.67 -3.76
N LEU A 73 0.06 -11.71 -4.54
CA LEU A 73 -0.09 -12.70 -5.62
C LEU A 73 0.93 -12.51 -6.74
N HIS A 74 1.38 -11.27 -6.98
CA HIS A 74 2.46 -10.96 -7.91
C HIS A 74 3.82 -11.39 -7.34
N GLN A 75 4.12 -11.06 -6.08
CA GLN A 75 5.35 -11.44 -5.38
C GLN A 75 5.54 -12.96 -5.33
N ALA A 76 4.46 -13.76 -5.25
CA ALA A 76 4.54 -15.22 -5.32
C ALA A 76 5.20 -15.76 -6.61
N ARG A 77 5.32 -14.93 -7.66
CA ARG A 77 5.97 -15.25 -8.94
C ARG A 77 7.38 -14.67 -9.06
N VAL A 78 7.81 -13.87 -8.09
CA VAL A 78 9.12 -13.21 -8.07
C VAL A 78 10.12 -14.12 -7.35
N PRO A 79 11.27 -14.47 -7.96
CA PRO A 79 12.24 -15.36 -7.35
C PRO A 79 12.73 -14.86 -5.97
N GLY A 80 12.66 -15.73 -4.97
CA GLY A 80 13.12 -15.42 -3.61
C GLY A 80 12.20 -14.49 -2.81
N ARG A 81 10.99 -14.20 -3.32
CA ARG A 81 9.89 -13.63 -2.54
C ARG A 81 8.98 -14.75 -2.05
N GLU A 82 8.41 -14.56 -0.87
CA GLU A 82 7.39 -15.43 -0.31
C GLU A 82 6.11 -14.60 -0.17
N ALA A 83 4.99 -15.09 -0.71
CA ALA A 83 3.71 -14.47 -0.47
C ALA A 83 3.25 -14.81 0.94
N ASP A 84 3.02 -13.80 1.78
CA ASP A 84 2.65 -13.96 3.18
C ASP A 84 1.29 -13.31 3.44
N LEU A 85 0.37 -14.10 4.00
CA LEU A 85 -0.93 -13.58 4.43
C LEU A 85 -0.78 -12.42 5.42
N TRP A 86 0.27 -12.45 6.26
CA TRP A 86 0.52 -11.39 7.23
C TRP A 86 0.98 -10.09 6.59
N ASP A 87 1.61 -10.13 5.43
CA ASP A 87 1.99 -8.94 4.67
C ASP A 87 0.74 -8.30 4.06
N GLY A 88 -0.17 -9.11 3.51
CA GLY A 88 -1.49 -8.62 3.08
C GLY A 88 -2.35 -8.04 4.24
N VAL A 89 -2.25 -8.60 5.46
CA VAL A 89 -2.87 -8.02 6.65
C VAL A 89 -2.22 -6.69 7.04
N ALA A 90 -0.88 -6.62 7.02
CA ALA A 90 -0.13 -5.40 7.29
C ALA A 90 -0.50 -4.28 6.30
N ASP A 91 -0.63 -4.62 5.02
CA ASP A 91 -1.08 -3.71 3.95
C ASP A 91 -2.45 -3.13 4.26
N ALA A 92 -3.42 -3.99 4.58
CA ALA A 92 -4.79 -3.57 4.86
C ALA A 92 -4.88 -2.67 6.12
N LEU A 93 -4.13 -2.99 7.17
CA LEU A 93 -4.07 -2.18 8.39
C LEU A 93 -3.39 -0.83 8.15
N GLY A 94 -2.26 -0.85 7.45
CA GLY A 94 -1.52 0.34 7.01
C GLY A 94 -2.41 1.29 6.21
N ALA A 95 -3.06 0.75 5.16
CA ALA A 95 -4.02 1.49 4.35
C ALA A 95 -5.14 2.11 5.19
N GLY A 96 -5.68 1.37 6.17
CA GLY A 96 -6.71 1.86 7.08
C GLY A 96 -6.25 3.09 7.86
N LEU A 97 -5.03 3.04 8.42
CA LEU A 97 -4.42 4.15 9.15
C LEU A 97 -4.21 5.37 8.23
N GLY A 98 -3.68 5.14 7.02
CA GLY A 98 -3.49 6.18 6.02
C GLY A 98 -4.79 6.88 5.64
N VAL A 99 -5.84 6.10 5.35
CA VAL A 99 -7.17 6.60 5.03
C VAL A 99 -7.77 7.39 6.21
N TRP A 100 -7.60 6.89 7.44
CA TRP A 100 -8.06 7.60 8.63
C TRP A 100 -7.37 8.95 8.78
N TRP A 101 -6.05 9.01 8.58
CA TRP A 101 -5.29 10.27 8.63
C TRP A 101 -5.64 11.22 7.48
N ALA A 102 -6.01 10.71 6.30
CA ALA A 102 -6.44 11.56 5.18
C ALA A 102 -7.76 12.32 5.42
N ARG A 103 -8.54 11.93 6.44
CA ARG A 103 -9.82 12.58 6.78
C ARG A 103 -9.58 14.05 7.16
N PRO A 104 -10.44 14.98 6.69
CA PRO A 104 -10.37 16.36 7.15
C PRO A 104 -10.57 16.41 8.66
N ARG A 105 -9.62 17.01 9.39
CA ARG A 105 -9.84 17.34 10.80
C ARG A 105 -10.87 18.46 10.83
N ARG A 106 -12.09 18.14 11.30
CA ARG A 106 -13.09 19.16 11.62
C ARG A 106 -12.62 19.81 12.92
N GLY A 107 -12.12 21.05 12.81
CA GLY A 107 -11.93 21.94 13.96
C GLY A 107 -13.23 22.65 14.30
#